data_AF-A0A7J4IQ84-F1
#
_entry.id   AF-A0A7J4IQ84-F1
#
_cell.length_a   1.000
_cell.length_b   1.000
_cell.length_c   1.000
_cell.angle_alpha   90.00
_cell.angle_beta   90.00
_cell.angle_gamma   90.00
#
_symmetry.space_group_name_H-M   'P 1'
#
loop_
_entity.id
_entity.type
_entity.pdbx_description
1 polymer ?
#
loop_
_entity_poly.entity_id
_entity_poly.type
_entity_poly.pdbx_seq_one_letter_code
_entity_poly.pdbx_strand_id
1 'polypeptide(L)'
;MKESELIYDWNTIDYEIKRISSQHPHDVWFDDETLRDGLQSPSARNPTIKQKIELIDYMEKLGIQKVDLGLPGAGPFHIEHIDSMLSHMTENSYDLRPGCAVRTVVSDIEPLVNLQAKYETQIQASAFLGTSPIRQYTEGWDMQRIISTAEKAVTFAVDNDIPVMFVTEDTTRSKPEEIKEVYTRAIELGADRICICDTCGHVTPNGVKKLLAFIQEEVIPDSGVKRRDIEVNWHGHQDRGLGVANNLAAVEAGADVIHGTALGVGERAGNAPLDQTLVNLSLMGVIKNDLTSLNEYMQKAHEYIEVALPRNYPVFGKDAFETGTGVHASAVVKAMKKGDDWLADRIYSGVPAQDYGLEQVIRIGHMSGRSNITWWLSKNNYQITDDLVAYLFDIAKKQRRLMEDAEVHMAISEWKNL
;
A
#
# COMPACT_ATOMS: atom_id res chain seq x y z
N MET A 1 -20.94 24.08 9.96
CA MET A 1 -21.91 23.09 9.48
C MET A 1 -21.53 21.76 10.12
N LYS A 2 -22.48 20.95 10.61
CA LYS A 2 -22.12 19.62 11.13
C LYS A 2 -22.11 18.63 9.97
N GLU A 3 -21.01 17.91 9.78
CA GLU A 3 -20.84 16.98 8.65
C GLU A 3 -21.95 15.90 8.62
N SER A 4 -22.36 15.43 9.80
CA SER A 4 -23.43 14.44 9.97
C SER A 4 -24.83 14.90 9.55
N GLU A 5 -25.03 16.21 9.31
CA GLU A 5 -26.27 16.73 8.71
C GLU A 5 -26.27 16.60 7.19
N LEU A 6 -25.10 16.40 6.57
CA LEU A 6 -24.93 16.28 5.12
C LEU A 6 -24.69 14.86 4.64
N ILE A 7 -24.05 14.02 5.46
CA ILE A 7 -23.71 12.64 5.14
C ILE A 7 -24.26 11.73 6.23
N TYR A 8 -25.12 10.79 5.82
CA TYR A 8 -25.50 9.66 6.66
C TYR A 8 -24.57 8.49 6.34
N ASP A 9 -23.63 8.21 7.25
CA ASP A 9 -22.60 7.19 7.04
C ASP A 9 -23.03 5.82 7.56
N TRP A 10 -23.38 4.93 6.62
CA TRP A 10 -23.78 3.55 6.92
C TRP A 10 -22.65 2.69 7.49
N ASN A 11 -21.38 3.10 7.33
CA ASN A 11 -20.23 2.34 7.84
C ASN A 11 -20.14 2.38 9.37
N THR A 12 -20.86 3.29 10.03
CA THR A 12 -20.82 3.46 11.49
C THR A 12 -21.88 2.65 12.24
N ILE A 13 -22.78 1.97 11.52
CA ILE A 13 -23.89 1.22 12.12
C ILE A 13 -23.39 -0.16 12.53
N ASP A 14 -23.35 -0.41 13.85
CA ASP A 14 -22.97 -1.69 14.46
C ASP A 14 -21.61 -2.22 14.00
N TYR A 15 -20.71 -1.32 13.55
CA TYR A 15 -19.42 -1.66 12.98
C TYR A 15 -18.34 -0.72 13.52
N GLU A 16 -17.32 -1.30 14.15
CA GLU A 16 -16.15 -0.57 14.66
C GLU A 16 -14.96 -1.53 14.70
N ILE A 17 -13.81 -1.10 14.16
CA ILE A 17 -12.55 -1.83 14.30
C ILE A 17 -11.98 -1.52 15.68
N LYS A 18 -12.27 -2.37 16.65
CA LYS A 18 -11.76 -2.23 18.02
C LYS A 18 -10.44 -2.96 18.18
N ARG A 19 -9.38 -2.19 18.45
CA ARG A 19 -8.06 -2.71 18.79
C ARG A 19 -7.82 -2.60 20.29
N ILE A 20 -7.67 -3.73 20.99
CA ILE A 20 -7.44 -3.74 22.44
C ILE A 20 -5.94 -3.58 22.68
N SER A 21 -5.47 -2.39 23.07
CA SER A 21 -4.02 -2.10 23.18
C SER A 21 -3.24 -3.10 24.04
N SER A 22 -3.86 -3.74 25.04
CA SER A 22 -3.20 -4.78 25.86
C SER A 22 -2.97 -6.11 25.15
N GLN A 23 -3.53 -6.29 23.95
CA GLN A 23 -3.42 -7.48 23.10
C GLN A 23 -2.59 -7.22 21.84
N HIS A 24 -1.98 -6.05 21.67
CA HIS A 24 -1.16 -5.76 20.50
C HIS A 24 0.17 -5.15 20.94
N PRO A 25 1.27 -5.43 20.22
CA PRO A 25 2.57 -4.82 20.51
C PRO A 25 2.57 -3.31 20.24
N HIS A 26 1.75 -2.86 19.29
CA HIS A 26 1.62 -1.47 18.84
C HIS A 26 0.29 -1.26 18.07
N ASP A 27 0.08 -0.05 17.56
CA ASP A 27 -1.02 0.28 16.64
C ASP A 27 -0.86 -0.42 15.28
N VAL A 28 -1.80 -0.25 14.35
CA VAL A 28 -1.68 -0.82 12.99
C VAL A 28 -0.47 -0.20 12.30
N TRP A 29 0.46 -1.05 11.88
CA TRP A 29 1.63 -0.66 11.11
C TRP A 29 1.57 -1.20 9.67
N PHE A 30 2.47 -0.69 8.84
CA PHE A 30 2.59 -1.05 7.44
C PHE A 30 4.02 -1.44 7.09
N ASP A 31 4.16 -2.46 6.25
CA ASP A 31 5.43 -2.86 5.63
C ASP A 31 5.33 -2.63 4.13
N ASP A 32 6.13 -1.68 3.63
CA ASP A 32 6.18 -1.39 2.21
C ASP A 32 7.21 -2.30 1.53
N GLU A 33 6.71 -3.16 0.65
CA GLU A 33 7.50 -4.17 -0.05
C GLU A 33 7.77 -3.78 -1.51
N THR A 34 7.56 -2.51 -1.87
CA THR A 34 7.71 -2.01 -3.24
C THR A 34 9.13 -2.25 -3.77
N LEU A 35 10.14 -2.18 -2.90
CA LEU A 35 11.55 -2.36 -3.25
C LEU A 35 12.02 -3.83 -3.20
N ARG A 36 11.16 -4.77 -2.79
CA ARG A 36 11.41 -6.22 -2.79
C ARG A 36 10.39 -6.95 -3.66
N ASP A 37 9.21 -7.26 -3.12
CA ASP A 37 8.18 -8.03 -3.83
C ASP A 37 7.70 -7.28 -5.07
N GLY A 38 7.56 -5.96 -4.97
CA GLY A 38 7.20 -5.10 -6.11
C GLY A 38 8.10 -5.27 -7.32
N LEU A 39 9.41 -5.46 -7.09
CA LEU A 39 10.41 -5.65 -8.14
C LEU A 39 10.42 -7.05 -8.75
N GLN A 40 9.64 -8.01 -8.20
CA GLN A 40 9.44 -9.33 -8.80
C GLN A 40 8.37 -9.32 -9.89
N SER A 41 7.66 -8.20 -10.09
CA SER A 41 6.83 -7.99 -11.27
C SER A 41 7.65 -8.15 -12.55
N PRO A 42 7.25 -8.99 -13.51
CA PRO A 42 7.96 -9.14 -14.77
C PRO A 42 8.08 -7.85 -15.60
N SER A 43 7.21 -6.87 -15.33
CA SER A 43 7.23 -5.56 -15.98
C SER A 43 8.00 -4.49 -15.20
N ALA A 44 8.38 -4.77 -13.95
CA ALA A 44 9.13 -3.82 -13.15
C ALA A 44 10.57 -3.66 -13.64
N ARG A 45 11.08 -2.45 -13.51
CA ARG A 45 12.51 -2.15 -13.54
C ARG A 45 13.01 -1.99 -12.12
N ASN A 46 14.22 -2.48 -11.88
CA ASN A 46 14.95 -2.22 -10.65
C ASN A 46 15.39 -0.74 -10.65
N PRO A 47 14.91 0.09 -9.72
CA PRO A 47 15.29 1.49 -9.67
C PRO A 47 16.78 1.66 -9.34
N THR A 48 17.35 2.77 -9.78
CA THR A 48 18.69 3.19 -9.33
C THR A 48 18.72 3.42 -7.82
N ILE A 49 19.90 3.37 -7.19
CA ILE A 49 20.06 3.63 -5.75
C ILE A 49 19.42 4.97 -5.35
N LYS A 50 19.66 6.04 -6.13
CA LYS A 50 19.08 7.36 -5.89
C LYS A 50 17.54 7.33 -5.88
N GLN A 51 16.94 6.62 -6.83
CA GLN A 51 15.48 6.48 -6.91
C GLN A 51 14.92 5.66 -5.73
N LYS A 52 15.62 4.60 -5.31
CA LYS A 52 15.23 3.82 -4.11
C LYS A 52 15.27 4.68 -2.86
N ILE A 53 16.33 5.47 -2.68
CA ILE A 53 16.46 6.42 -1.56
C ILE A 53 15.31 7.43 -1.57
N GLU A 54 14.97 8.01 -2.72
CA GLU A 54 13.83 8.94 -2.80
C GLU A 54 12.49 8.26 -2.42
N LEU A 55 12.29 7.00 -2.78
CA LEU A 55 11.10 6.24 -2.34
C LEU A 55 11.11 6.00 -0.82
N ILE A 56 12.27 5.74 -0.22
CA ILE A 56 12.43 5.63 1.24
C ILE A 56 12.07 6.95 1.94
N ASP A 57 12.48 8.09 1.39
CA ASP A 57 12.13 9.42 1.93
C ASP A 57 10.61 9.63 1.98
N TYR A 58 9.90 9.18 0.93
CA TYR A 58 8.44 9.23 0.93
C TYR A 58 7.82 8.27 1.94
N MET A 59 8.35 7.04 2.08
CA MET A 59 7.85 6.08 3.08
C MET A 59 7.97 6.65 4.50
N GLU A 60 9.11 7.24 4.84
CA GLU A 60 9.32 7.94 6.12
C GLU A 60 8.33 9.11 6.28
N LYS A 61 8.20 9.97 5.26
CA LYS A 61 7.28 11.13 5.30
C LYS A 61 5.81 10.73 5.48
N LEU A 62 5.40 9.61 4.87
CA LEU A 62 4.05 9.04 5.00
C LEU A 62 3.82 8.36 6.35
N GLY A 63 4.87 8.23 7.18
CA GLY A 63 4.83 7.52 8.44
C GLY A 63 4.60 6.02 8.26
N ILE A 64 5.05 5.42 7.15
CA ILE A 64 5.11 3.96 7.01
C ILE A 64 6.17 3.44 7.99
N GLN A 65 5.88 2.35 8.71
CA GLN A 65 6.73 1.94 9.83
C GLN A 65 7.84 0.96 9.44
N LYS A 66 7.65 0.18 8.38
CA LYS A 66 8.56 -0.88 7.96
C LYS A 66 8.77 -0.85 6.45
N VAL A 67 9.95 -1.28 6.02
CA VAL A 67 10.29 -1.43 4.61
C VAL A 67 11.09 -2.71 4.38
N ASP A 68 10.75 -3.45 3.33
CA ASP A 68 11.59 -4.53 2.80
C ASP A 68 12.60 -3.96 1.80
N LEU A 69 13.88 -3.94 2.21
CA LEU A 69 14.98 -3.39 1.42
C LEU A 69 15.44 -4.33 0.29
N GLY A 70 14.98 -5.58 0.27
CA GLY A 70 15.29 -6.53 -0.78
C GLY A 70 15.81 -7.87 -0.27
N LEU A 71 16.48 -8.60 -1.16
CA LEU A 71 16.96 -9.96 -0.91
C LEU A 71 18.49 -9.98 -0.91
N PRO A 72 19.17 -9.91 0.25
CA PRO A 72 20.64 -9.88 0.32
C PRO A 72 21.28 -11.16 -0.25
N GLY A 73 20.60 -12.31 -0.11
CA GLY A 73 21.02 -13.59 -0.69
C GLY A 73 21.04 -13.64 -2.23
N ALA A 74 20.51 -12.63 -2.93
CA ALA A 74 20.54 -12.55 -4.40
C ALA A 74 21.91 -12.11 -4.94
N GLY A 75 22.82 -11.68 -4.06
CA GLY A 75 24.22 -11.44 -4.38
C GLY A 75 24.69 -10.00 -4.15
N PRO A 76 25.96 -9.71 -4.45
CA PRO A 76 26.62 -8.44 -4.07
C PRO A 76 25.93 -7.19 -4.59
N PHE A 77 25.33 -7.27 -5.79
CA PHE A 77 24.57 -6.17 -6.37
C PHE A 77 23.38 -5.74 -5.49
N HIS A 78 22.63 -6.69 -4.92
CA HIS A 78 21.51 -6.37 -4.04
C HIS A 78 21.99 -5.85 -2.68
N ILE A 79 23.09 -6.41 -2.16
CA ILE A 79 23.73 -5.95 -0.92
C ILE A 79 24.17 -4.49 -1.04
N GLU A 80 24.78 -4.08 -2.16
CA GLU A 80 25.20 -2.69 -2.39
C GLU A 80 24.01 -1.71 -2.35
N HIS A 81 22.86 -2.10 -2.91
CA HIS A 81 21.65 -1.29 -2.86
C HIS A 81 21.09 -1.21 -1.42
N ILE A 82 21.03 -2.33 -0.70
CA ILE A 82 20.56 -2.39 0.70
C ILE A 82 21.48 -1.53 1.59
N ASP A 83 22.79 -1.66 1.45
CA ASP A 83 23.80 -0.89 2.18
C ASP A 83 23.62 0.62 1.95
N SER A 84 23.40 1.04 0.70
CA SER A 84 23.16 2.45 0.37
C SER A 84 21.88 3.00 1.02
N MET A 85 20.79 2.23 1.04
CA MET A 85 19.54 2.65 1.68
C MET A 85 19.69 2.71 3.20
N LEU A 86 20.36 1.73 3.81
CA LEU A 86 20.66 1.73 5.25
C LEU A 86 21.53 2.91 5.67
N SER A 87 22.54 3.27 4.86
CA SER A 87 23.38 4.45 5.09
C SER A 87 22.52 5.71 5.14
N HIS A 88 21.65 5.88 4.14
CA HIS A 88 20.78 7.05 4.06
C HIS A 88 19.79 7.12 5.24
N MET A 89 19.14 6.01 5.58
CA MET A 89 18.22 5.95 6.73
C MET A 89 18.93 6.30 8.05
N THR A 90 20.16 5.79 8.23
CA THR A 90 20.97 6.05 9.44
C THR A 90 21.43 7.51 9.52
N GLU A 91 21.96 8.05 8.41
CA GLU A 91 22.44 9.44 8.32
C GLU A 91 21.34 10.46 8.61
N ASN A 92 20.09 10.15 8.23
CA ASN A 92 18.94 11.01 8.46
C ASN A 92 18.14 10.66 9.72
N SER A 93 18.55 9.63 10.49
CA SER A 93 17.89 9.18 11.73
C SER A 93 16.39 8.87 11.53
N TYR A 94 16.06 8.11 10.50
CA TYR A 94 14.67 7.74 10.18
C TYR A 94 14.07 6.76 11.21
N ASP A 95 12.77 6.90 11.44
CA ASP A 95 11.98 6.00 12.29
C ASP A 95 11.57 4.71 11.55
N LEU A 96 11.65 4.70 10.22
CA LEU A 96 11.41 3.55 9.35
C LEU A 96 12.32 2.36 9.70
N ARG A 97 11.71 1.19 9.95
CA ARG A 97 12.44 -0.03 10.35
C ARG A 97 12.82 -0.88 9.14
N PRO A 98 14.10 -1.20 8.95
CA PRO A 98 14.53 -2.00 7.82
C PRO A 98 14.30 -3.49 8.05
N GLY A 99 13.76 -4.16 7.03
CA GLY A 99 13.72 -5.62 6.91
C GLY A 99 14.31 -6.07 5.58
N CYS A 100 14.60 -7.36 5.47
CA CYS A 100 15.03 -8.00 4.23
C CYS A 100 14.41 -9.40 4.11
N ALA A 101 13.84 -9.72 2.95
CA ALA A 101 13.49 -11.09 2.60
C ALA A 101 14.73 -12.00 2.53
N VAL A 102 14.66 -13.15 3.19
CA VAL A 102 15.73 -14.16 3.14
C VAL A 102 15.12 -15.53 2.92
N ARG A 103 15.72 -16.35 2.05
CA ARG A 103 15.39 -17.78 2.07
C ARG A 103 15.75 -18.31 3.45
N THR A 104 15.02 -19.31 3.93
CA THR A 104 15.26 -19.92 5.25
C THR A 104 16.53 -20.79 5.25
N VAL A 105 17.68 -20.15 5.03
CA VAL A 105 19.03 -20.72 5.00
C VAL A 105 20.02 -19.72 5.59
N VAL A 106 21.04 -20.22 6.28
CA VAL A 106 22.04 -19.40 6.99
C VAL A 106 22.76 -18.41 6.05
N SER A 107 23.12 -18.85 4.83
CA SER A 107 23.86 -18.02 3.87
C SER A 107 23.12 -16.76 3.42
N ASP A 108 21.79 -16.73 3.53
CA ASP A 108 20.99 -15.55 3.17
C ASP A 108 20.84 -14.59 4.36
N ILE A 109 21.05 -15.07 5.60
CA ILE A 109 20.98 -14.30 6.85
C ILE A 109 22.34 -13.68 7.20
N GLU A 110 23.46 -14.37 6.92
CA GLU A 110 24.82 -13.89 7.19
C GLU A 110 25.10 -12.44 6.74
N PRO A 111 24.65 -11.96 5.56
CA PRO A 111 24.84 -10.57 5.18
C PRO A 111 24.18 -9.56 6.13
N LEU A 112 23.04 -9.92 6.74
CA LEU A 112 22.33 -9.05 7.68
C LEU A 112 23.13 -8.83 8.96
N VAL A 113 23.87 -9.84 9.44
CA VAL A 113 24.77 -9.71 10.59
C VAL A 113 25.83 -8.64 10.33
N ASN A 114 26.43 -8.65 9.14
CA ASN A 114 27.44 -7.66 8.76
C ASN A 114 26.85 -6.25 8.63
N LEU A 115 25.67 -6.13 8.00
CA LEU A 115 24.98 -4.84 7.83
C LEU A 115 24.52 -4.26 9.16
N GLN A 116 23.93 -5.08 10.03
CA GLN A 116 23.51 -4.69 11.39
C GLN A 116 24.71 -4.19 12.21
N ALA A 117 25.84 -4.91 12.18
CA ALA A 117 27.05 -4.48 12.88
C ALA A 117 27.63 -3.18 12.31
N LYS A 118 27.50 -2.94 11.00
CA LYS A 118 27.99 -1.73 10.34
C LYS A 118 27.18 -0.47 10.71
N TYR A 119 25.86 -0.59 10.77
CA TYR A 119 24.94 0.53 10.99
C TYR A 119 24.42 0.66 12.42
N GLU A 120 24.79 -0.28 13.30
CA GLU A 120 24.34 -0.34 14.71
C GLU A 120 22.80 -0.28 14.85
N THR A 121 22.09 -0.86 13.87
CA THR A 121 20.62 -0.88 13.82
C THR A 121 20.10 -2.28 13.55
N GLN A 122 18.96 -2.62 14.15
CA GLN A 122 18.34 -3.91 13.94
C GLN A 122 17.75 -4.01 12.53
N ILE A 123 18.10 -5.09 11.81
CA ILE A 123 17.55 -5.38 10.48
C ILE A 123 16.80 -6.71 10.57
N GLN A 124 15.48 -6.66 10.35
CA GLN A 124 14.64 -7.86 10.44
C GLN A 124 14.97 -8.84 9.31
N ALA A 125 15.22 -10.10 9.66
CA ALA A 125 15.20 -11.21 8.71
C ALA A 125 13.76 -11.69 8.48
N SER A 126 13.22 -11.44 7.29
CA SER A 126 11.94 -11.96 6.84
C SER A 126 12.16 -13.34 6.20
N ALA A 127 12.29 -14.36 7.05
CA ALA A 127 12.66 -15.72 6.65
C ALA A 127 11.45 -16.49 6.12
N PHE A 128 11.43 -16.76 4.81
CA PHE A 128 10.30 -17.42 4.14
C PHE A 128 10.53 -18.89 3.83
N LEU A 129 9.47 -19.70 4.04
CA LEU A 129 9.46 -21.13 3.75
C LEU A 129 8.06 -21.59 3.31
N GLY A 130 8.00 -22.34 2.21
CA GLY A 130 6.76 -22.92 1.71
C GLY A 130 6.23 -24.04 2.60
N THR A 131 4.96 -23.94 2.98
CA THR A 131 4.31 -24.91 3.88
C THR A 131 3.13 -25.63 3.27
N SER A 132 2.59 -25.18 2.14
CA SER A 132 1.35 -25.77 1.62
C SER A 132 1.56 -27.19 1.07
N PRO A 133 0.53 -28.06 1.15
CA PRO A 133 0.62 -29.42 0.61
C PRO A 133 0.99 -29.46 -0.87
N ILE A 134 0.59 -28.47 -1.66
CA ILE A 134 0.96 -28.37 -3.08
C ILE A 134 2.46 -28.10 -3.23
N ARG A 135 3.03 -27.21 -2.43
CA ARG A 135 4.47 -26.92 -2.44
C ARG A 135 5.29 -28.10 -1.94
N GLN A 136 4.85 -28.72 -0.83
CA GLN A 136 5.46 -29.94 -0.27
C GLN A 136 5.54 -31.05 -1.32
N TYR A 137 4.43 -31.32 -2.03
CA TYR A 137 4.38 -32.35 -3.06
C TYR A 137 5.34 -32.05 -4.23
N THR A 138 5.37 -30.80 -4.70
CA THR A 138 6.26 -30.38 -5.80
C THR A 138 7.74 -30.54 -5.45
N GLU A 139 8.14 -30.19 -4.23
CA GLU A 139 9.54 -30.18 -3.81
C GLU A 139 10.01 -31.48 -3.14
N GLY A 140 9.08 -32.41 -2.88
CA GLY A 140 9.34 -33.62 -2.10
C GLY A 140 9.76 -33.30 -0.67
N TRP A 141 9.14 -32.29 -0.06
CA TRP A 141 9.38 -31.92 1.34
C TRP A 141 8.37 -32.59 2.26
N ASP A 142 8.84 -32.98 3.44
CA ASP A 142 8.01 -33.39 4.57
C ASP A 142 8.16 -32.39 5.72
N MET A 143 7.32 -32.53 6.74
CA MET A 143 7.34 -31.63 7.90
C MET A 143 8.67 -31.70 8.66
N GLN A 144 9.33 -32.86 8.72
CA GLN A 144 10.64 -32.97 9.37
C GLN A 144 11.69 -32.10 8.68
N ARG A 145 11.71 -32.09 7.35
CA ARG A 145 12.59 -31.24 6.57
C ARG A 145 12.24 -29.76 6.74
N ILE A 146 10.96 -29.40 6.73
CA ILE A 146 10.51 -28.01 6.93
C ILE A 146 10.97 -27.50 8.30
N ILE A 147 10.66 -28.25 9.36
CA ILE A 147 11.02 -27.90 10.74
C ILE A 147 12.53 -27.83 10.91
N SER A 148 13.29 -28.83 10.47
CA SER A 148 14.76 -28.80 10.60
C SER A 148 15.43 -27.70 9.78
N THR A 149 14.78 -27.20 8.72
CA THR A 149 15.23 -26.03 7.95
C THR A 149 14.98 -24.74 8.74
N ALA A 150 13.78 -24.57 9.27
CA ALA A 150 13.43 -23.45 10.15
C ALA A 150 14.34 -23.40 11.38
N GLU A 151 14.55 -24.52 12.06
CA GLU A 151 15.43 -24.62 13.23
C GLU A 151 16.83 -24.08 12.97
N LYS A 152 17.46 -24.48 11.87
CA LYS A 152 18.83 -24.03 11.55
C LYS A 152 18.89 -22.54 11.28
N ALA A 153 17.96 -22.01 10.48
CA ALA A 153 17.99 -20.62 10.06
C ALA A 153 17.57 -19.66 11.19
N VAL A 154 16.49 -19.98 11.91
CA VAL A 154 15.98 -19.14 13.01
C VAL A 154 16.97 -19.14 14.18
N THR A 155 17.51 -20.30 14.56
CA THR A 155 18.54 -20.36 15.62
C THR A 155 19.75 -19.51 15.25
N PHE A 156 20.24 -19.60 14.01
CA PHE A 156 21.36 -18.78 13.56
C PHE A 156 21.06 -17.28 13.65
N ALA A 157 19.87 -16.84 13.23
CA ALA A 157 19.48 -15.44 13.31
C ALA A 157 19.43 -14.96 14.77
N VAL A 158 18.75 -15.71 15.65
CA VAL A 158 18.60 -15.37 17.07
C VAL A 158 19.94 -15.36 17.81
N ASP A 159 20.82 -16.35 17.55
CA ASP A 159 22.16 -16.41 18.14
C ASP A 159 23.06 -15.22 17.71
N ASN A 160 22.71 -14.52 16.62
CA ASN A 160 23.40 -13.33 16.12
C ASN A 160 22.60 -12.03 16.32
N ASP A 161 21.62 -12.04 17.23
CA ASP A 161 20.78 -10.87 17.56
C ASP A 161 20.04 -10.27 16.35
N ILE A 162 19.73 -11.08 15.33
CA ILE A 162 18.91 -10.68 14.18
C ILE A 162 17.43 -10.94 14.50
N PRO A 163 16.56 -9.92 14.52
CA PRO A 163 15.13 -10.11 14.71
C PRO A 163 14.55 -10.96 13.56
N VAL A 164 13.62 -11.87 13.88
CA VAL A 164 13.10 -12.83 12.91
C VAL A 164 11.60 -12.68 12.75
N MET A 165 11.19 -12.38 11.52
CA MET A 165 9.84 -12.63 11.06
C MET A 165 9.81 -13.95 10.30
N PHE A 166 9.12 -14.95 10.86
CA PHE A 166 8.94 -16.23 10.18
C PHE A 166 7.75 -16.15 9.24
N VAL A 167 7.99 -16.33 7.94
CA VAL A 167 7.02 -16.17 6.87
C VAL A 167 6.68 -17.56 6.31
N THR A 168 5.41 -17.95 6.34
CA THR A 168 5.00 -19.18 5.67
C THR A 168 4.47 -18.85 4.28
N GLU A 169 5.20 -19.23 3.24
CA GLU A 169 4.70 -19.11 1.88
C GLU A 169 3.50 -20.05 1.70
N ASP A 170 2.44 -19.49 1.10
CA ASP A 170 1.17 -20.14 0.79
C ASP A 170 0.35 -20.60 2.02
N THR A 171 0.40 -19.84 3.12
CA THR A 171 -0.34 -20.12 4.37
C THR A 171 -1.82 -20.38 4.13
N THR A 172 -2.46 -19.59 3.25
CA THR A 172 -3.92 -19.68 3.03
C THR A 172 -4.38 -21.00 2.42
N ARG A 173 -3.45 -21.83 1.93
CA ARG A 173 -3.72 -23.18 1.41
C ARG A 173 -2.99 -24.29 2.18
N SER A 174 -2.33 -23.95 3.28
CA SER A 174 -1.68 -24.91 4.19
C SER A 174 -2.69 -25.54 5.15
N LYS A 175 -2.38 -26.72 5.68
CA LYS A 175 -3.25 -27.37 6.67
C LYS A 175 -3.09 -26.72 8.05
N PRO A 176 -4.17 -26.59 8.85
CA PRO A 176 -4.09 -25.96 10.17
C PRO A 176 -3.03 -26.58 11.09
N GLU A 177 -2.94 -27.92 11.11
CA GLU A 177 -1.98 -28.64 11.95
C GLU A 177 -0.51 -28.35 11.57
N GLU A 178 -0.23 -28.22 10.26
CA GLU A 178 1.11 -27.93 9.75
C GLU A 178 1.49 -26.46 10.02
N ILE A 179 0.55 -25.53 9.84
CA ILE A 179 0.71 -24.11 10.19
C ILE A 179 1.04 -23.97 11.69
N LYS A 180 0.27 -24.65 12.53
CA LYS A 180 0.42 -24.62 13.98
C LYS A 180 1.78 -25.17 14.40
N GLU A 181 2.18 -26.32 13.88
CA GLU A 181 3.48 -26.93 14.18
C GLU A 181 4.65 -25.99 13.81
N VAL A 182 4.61 -25.43 12.59
CA VAL A 182 5.72 -24.60 12.07
C VAL A 182 5.82 -23.27 12.81
N TYR A 183 4.72 -22.54 12.99
CA TYR A 183 4.77 -21.26 13.71
C TYR A 183 5.07 -21.44 15.19
N THR A 184 4.48 -22.44 15.86
CA THR A 184 4.80 -22.74 17.26
C THR A 184 6.29 -22.97 17.40
N ARG A 185 6.88 -23.79 16.51
CA ARG A 185 8.31 -24.07 16.55
C ARG A 185 9.15 -22.83 16.27
N ALA A 186 8.78 -21.99 15.30
CA ALA A 186 9.50 -20.75 15.01
C ALA A 186 9.50 -19.80 16.22
N ILE A 187 8.35 -19.66 16.91
CA ILE A 187 8.21 -18.82 18.10
C ILE A 187 9.05 -19.38 19.26
N GLU A 188 9.02 -20.70 19.50
CA GLU A 188 9.87 -21.35 20.53
C GLU A 188 11.36 -21.11 20.31
N LEU A 189 11.79 -20.98 19.05
CA LEU A 189 13.17 -20.69 18.67
C LEU A 189 13.53 -19.21 18.82
N GLY A 190 12.56 -18.34 19.08
CA GLY A 190 12.78 -16.91 19.30
C GLY A 190 12.31 -15.99 18.17
N ALA A 191 11.56 -16.49 17.17
CA ALA A 191 10.89 -15.61 16.23
C ALA A 191 9.86 -14.74 16.97
N ASP A 192 10.02 -13.42 16.87
CA ASP A 192 9.18 -12.43 17.54
C ASP A 192 8.08 -11.88 16.61
N ARG A 193 8.04 -12.36 15.36
CA ARG A 193 7.02 -12.02 14.37
C ARG A 193 6.68 -13.23 13.51
N ILE A 194 5.42 -13.31 13.11
CA ILE A 194 4.94 -14.30 12.14
C ILE A 194 4.22 -13.59 11.00
N CYS A 195 4.44 -14.00 9.76
CA CYS A 195 3.73 -13.46 8.61
C CYS A 195 2.91 -14.53 7.92
N ILE A 196 1.60 -14.29 7.86
CA ILE A 196 0.60 -15.11 7.19
C ILE A 196 0.44 -14.60 5.77
N CYS A 197 0.64 -15.47 4.79
CA CYS A 197 0.67 -15.11 3.38
C CYS A 197 -0.50 -15.70 2.59
N ASP A 198 -1.21 -14.84 1.84
CA ASP A 198 -2.05 -15.24 0.72
C ASP A 198 -1.26 -15.15 -0.59
N THR A 199 -0.24 -16.00 -0.73
CA THR A 199 0.73 -15.99 -1.83
C THR A 199 0.09 -16.03 -3.22
N CYS A 200 -1.09 -16.62 -3.36
CA CYS A 200 -1.79 -16.76 -4.64
C CYS A 200 -3.01 -15.86 -4.79
N GLY A 201 -3.24 -14.89 -3.88
CA GLY A 201 -4.43 -14.05 -3.90
C GLY A 201 -5.71 -14.87 -3.87
N HIS A 202 -5.69 -16.02 -3.19
CA HIS A 202 -6.72 -17.04 -3.23
C HIS A 202 -7.82 -16.77 -2.20
N VAL A 203 -7.48 -16.28 -1.02
CA VAL A 203 -8.40 -16.28 0.11
C VAL A 203 -9.48 -15.19 -0.06
N THR A 204 -10.63 -15.42 0.57
CA THR A 204 -11.70 -14.42 0.66
C THR A 204 -11.67 -13.74 2.03
N PRO A 205 -12.33 -12.57 2.21
CA PRO A 205 -12.32 -11.87 3.49
C PRO A 205 -12.77 -12.73 4.68
N ASN A 206 -13.75 -13.61 4.50
CA ASN A 206 -14.13 -14.57 5.54
C ASN A 206 -13.02 -15.58 5.85
N GLY A 207 -12.31 -16.06 4.83
CA GLY A 207 -11.16 -16.95 5.01
C GLY A 207 -10.01 -16.28 5.77
N VAL A 208 -9.73 -15.00 5.48
CA VAL A 208 -8.76 -14.19 6.25
C VAL A 208 -9.13 -14.19 7.73
N LYS A 209 -10.39 -13.83 8.05
CA LYS A 209 -10.87 -13.76 9.43
C LYS A 209 -10.77 -15.11 10.15
N LYS A 210 -11.12 -16.21 9.47
CA LYS A 210 -11.02 -17.56 10.06
C LYS A 210 -9.57 -18.00 10.29
N LEU A 211 -8.68 -17.73 9.34
CA LEU A 211 -7.27 -18.07 9.47
C LEU A 211 -6.61 -17.26 10.59
N LEU A 212 -6.81 -15.94 10.63
CA LEU A 212 -6.22 -15.11 11.69
C LEU A 212 -6.86 -15.40 13.05
N ALA A 213 -8.15 -15.69 13.15
CA ALA A 213 -8.75 -16.18 14.41
C ALA A 213 -8.08 -17.46 14.90
N PHE A 214 -7.82 -18.42 13.99
CA PHE A 214 -7.06 -19.64 14.33
C PHE A 214 -5.64 -19.34 14.83
N ILE A 215 -4.92 -18.41 14.20
CA ILE A 215 -3.60 -17.96 14.68
C ILE A 215 -3.69 -17.40 16.11
N GLN A 216 -4.69 -16.55 16.36
CA GLN A 216 -4.89 -15.82 17.60
C GLN A 216 -5.36 -16.71 18.76
N GLU A 217 -6.25 -17.65 18.47
CA GLU A 217 -6.96 -18.47 19.46
C GLU A 217 -6.27 -19.81 19.73
N GLU A 218 -5.45 -20.30 18.79
CA GLU A 218 -4.80 -21.61 18.91
C GLU A 218 -3.28 -21.55 18.79
N VAL A 219 -2.73 -20.94 17.73
CA VAL A 219 -1.28 -21.01 17.47
C VAL A 219 -0.49 -20.21 18.51
N ILE A 220 -0.86 -18.96 18.76
CA ILE A 220 -0.16 -18.09 19.70
C ILE A 220 -0.25 -18.64 21.14
N PRO A 221 -1.43 -19.02 21.67
CA PRO A 221 -1.51 -19.62 23.00
C PRO A 221 -0.67 -20.89 23.17
N ASP A 222 -0.66 -21.77 22.17
CA ASP A 222 0.07 -23.03 22.24
C ASP A 222 1.59 -22.84 22.18
N SER A 223 2.07 -21.76 21.57
CA SER A 223 3.48 -21.36 21.63
C SER A 223 3.94 -20.80 22.98
N GLY A 224 3.00 -20.55 23.91
CA GLY A 224 3.30 -20.09 25.26
C GLY A 224 3.65 -18.60 25.40
N VAL A 225 3.64 -17.83 24.30
CA VAL A 225 3.84 -16.38 24.34
C VAL A 225 2.52 -15.65 24.56
N LYS A 226 2.58 -14.46 25.17
CA LYS A 226 1.39 -13.61 25.26
C LYS A 226 1.18 -12.94 23.90
N ARG A 227 -0.07 -12.78 23.50
CA ARG A 227 -0.42 -12.13 22.23
C ARG A 227 0.22 -10.75 22.04
N ARG A 228 0.35 -9.95 23.10
CA ARG A 228 0.98 -8.61 23.03
C ARG A 228 2.49 -8.64 22.74
N ASP A 229 3.15 -9.78 22.92
CA ASP A 229 4.60 -9.95 22.84
C ASP A 229 5.02 -10.56 21.48
N ILE A 230 4.08 -10.80 20.55
CA ILE A 230 4.32 -11.33 19.19
C ILE A 230 3.63 -10.44 18.15
N GLU A 231 4.33 -10.10 17.07
CA GLU A 231 3.79 -9.30 15.96
C GLU A 231 3.18 -10.21 14.88
N VAL A 232 1.89 -10.03 14.58
CA VAL A 232 1.18 -10.80 13.55
C VAL A 232 1.10 -9.98 12.25
N ASN A 233 1.80 -10.43 11.22
CA ASN A 233 1.88 -9.78 9.92
C ASN A 233 0.94 -10.47 8.93
N TRP A 234 0.34 -9.68 8.03
CA TRP A 234 -0.48 -10.16 6.93
C TRP A 234 0.07 -9.69 5.59
N HIS A 235 0.35 -10.63 4.69
CA HIS A 235 0.82 -10.37 3.34
C HIS A 235 -0.13 -11.01 2.34
N GLY A 236 -0.82 -10.19 1.54
CA GLY A 236 -1.80 -10.68 0.57
C GLY A 236 -1.48 -10.28 -0.85
N HIS A 237 -1.76 -11.17 -1.81
CA HIS A 237 -1.78 -10.83 -3.23
C HIS A 237 -3.20 -10.51 -3.74
N GLN A 238 -3.28 -9.97 -4.95
CA GLN A 238 -4.54 -9.50 -5.55
C GLN A 238 -4.95 -10.24 -6.82
N ASP A 239 -4.52 -11.49 -7.02
CA ASP A 239 -4.87 -12.30 -8.20
C ASP A 239 -6.39 -12.38 -8.47
N ARG A 240 -7.22 -12.30 -7.43
CA ARG A 240 -8.70 -12.27 -7.53
C ARG A 240 -9.33 -10.89 -7.38
N GLY A 241 -8.53 -9.83 -7.30
CA GLY A 241 -8.99 -8.47 -7.00
C GLY A 241 -9.49 -8.28 -5.56
N LEU A 242 -9.08 -9.16 -4.64
CA LEU A 242 -9.52 -9.14 -3.23
C LEU A 242 -8.48 -8.53 -2.27
N GLY A 243 -7.33 -8.05 -2.76
CA GLY A 243 -6.20 -7.61 -1.93
C GLY A 243 -6.59 -6.61 -0.85
N VAL A 244 -7.15 -5.46 -1.22
CA VAL A 244 -7.57 -4.42 -0.26
C VAL A 244 -8.62 -4.95 0.72
N ALA A 245 -9.63 -5.68 0.23
CA ALA A 245 -10.67 -6.25 1.08
C ALA A 245 -10.12 -7.26 2.10
N ASN A 246 -9.12 -8.06 1.70
CA ASN A 246 -8.43 -8.99 2.56
C ASN A 246 -7.53 -8.27 3.58
N ASN A 247 -6.87 -7.17 3.19
CA ASN A 247 -6.11 -6.34 4.12
C ASN A 247 -7.01 -5.73 5.21
N LEU A 248 -8.17 -5.19 4.84
CA LEU A 248 -9.14 -4.67 5.82
C LEU A 248 -9.64 -5.79 6.76
N ALA A 249 -9.99 -6.94 6.21
CA ALA A 249 -10.39 -8.11 7.00
C ALA A 249 -9.28 -8.62 7.92
N ALA A 250 -8.01 -8.48 7.53
CA ALA A 250 -6.87 -8.85 8.35
C ALA A 250 -6.70 -7.90 9.55
N VAL A 251 -6.83 -6.58 9.33
CA VAL A 251 -6.83 -5.59 10.41
C VAL A 251 -7.97 -5.87 11.39
N GLU A 252 -9.19 -6.12 10.88
CA GLU A 252 -10.35 -6.48 11.70
C GLU A 252 -10.12 -7.75 12.54
N ALA A 253 -9.38 -8.73 12.00
CA ALA A 253 -9.04 -9.97 12.68
C ALA A 253 -7.78 -9.86 13.57
N GLY A 254 -7.24 -8.66 13.75
CA GLY A 254 -6.17 -8.37 14.69
C GLY A 254 -4.75 -8.56 14.15
N ALA A 255 -4.54 -8.46 12.83
CA ALA A 255 -3.19 -8.29 12.28
C ALA A 255 -2.56 -6.98 12.78
N ASP A 256 -1.26 -7.01 13.10
CA ASP A 256 -0.43 -5.89 13.56
C ASP A 256 0.22 -5.11 12.44
N VAL A 257 0.63 -5.80 11.40
CA VAL A 257 1.28 -5.19 10.24
C VAL A 257 0.61 -5.69 8.98
N ILE A 258 0.27 -4.76 8.09
CA ILE A 258 -0.20 -5.08 6.75
C ILE A 258 0.93 -4.83 5.76
N HIS A 259 1.29 -5.86 5.01
CA HIS A 259 2.25 -5.77 3.93
C HIS A 259 1.54 -5.37 2.64
N GLY A 260 2.25 -4.66 1.78
CA GLY A 260 1.76 -4.32 0.46
C GLY A 260 2.79 -3.52 -0.32
N THR A 261 2.41 -3.10 -1.52
CA THR A 261 3.29 -2.30 -2.38
C THR A 261 2.53 -1.13 -2.98
N ALA A 262 3.26 -0.11 -3.40
CA ALA A 262 2.72 0.97 -4.23
C ALA A 262 2.05 0.39 -5.48
N LEU A 263 0.81 0.77 -5.74
CA LEU A 263 -0.01 0.31 -6.87
C LEU A 263 -0.38 -1.17 -6.81
N GLY A 264 0.03 -1.87 -5.76
CA GLY A 264 -0.03 -3.32 -5.70
C GLY A 264 0.89 -3.99 -6.72
N VAL A 265 2.02 -3.37 -7.12
CA VAL A 265 3.00 -4.04 -7.98
C VAL A 265 3.57 -5.30 -7.31
N GLY A 266 3.93 -6.31 -8.11
CA GLY A 266 4.59 -7.53 -7.64
C GLY A 266 4.36 -8.69 -8.58
N GLU A 267 4.57 -9.91 -8.10
CA GLU A 267 4.37 -11.11 -8.92
C GLU A 267 2.93 -11.22 -9.49
N ARG A 268 2.81 -11.64 -10.76
CA ARG A 268 1.53 -11.91 -11.45
C ARG A 268 0.62 -10.66 -11.51
N ALA A 269 -0.52 -10.68 -10.80
CA ALA A 269 -1.41 -9.53 -10.64
C ALA A 269 -0.94 -8.57 -9.53
N GLY A 270 0.10 -8.96 -8.79
CA GLY A 270 0.79 -8.17 -7.81
C GLY A 270 0.30 -8.36 -6.37
N ASN A 271 0.82 -7.51 -5.49
CA ASN A 271 0.50 -7.48 -4.07
C ASN A 271 -0.82 -6.75 -3.82
N ALA A 272 -1.35 -6.85 -2.60
CA ALA A 272 -2.42 -5.96 -2.16
C ALA A 272 -1.89 -4.50 -2.19
N PRO A 273 -2.62 -3.56 -2.83
CA PRO A 273 -2.16 -2.18 -2.92
C PRO A 273 -2.11 -1.52 -1.54
N LEU A 274 -0.91 -1.09 -1.15
CA LEU A 274 -0.69 -0.47 0.15
C LEU A 274 -1.31 0.93 0.18
N ASP A 275 -1.22 1.66 -0.92
CA ASP A 275 -1.78 3.00 -1.08
C ASP A 275 -3.30 3.02 -0.87
N GLN A 276 -4.05 2.12 -1.50
CA GLN A 276 -5.49 1.99 -1.26
C GLN A 276 -5.81 1.50 0.15
N THR A 277 -4.96 0.65 0.73
CA THR A 277 -5.14 0.19 2.13
C THR A 277 -5.01 1.36 3.10
N LEU A 278 -3.98 2.21 2.93
CA LEU A 278 -3.76 3.43 3.72
C LEU A 278 -4.94 4.40 3.60
N VAL A 279 -5.41 4.66 2.37
CA VAL A 279 -6.59 5.52 2.14
C VAL A 279 -7.81 5.01 2.90
N ASN A 280 -8.15 3.72 2.76
CA ASN A 280 -9.34 3.16 3.39
C ASN A 280 -9.23 3.18 4.92
N LEU A 281 -8.10 2.77 5.49
CA LEU A 281 -7.91 2.79 6.95
C LEU A 281 -7.90 4.20 7.52
N SER A 282 -7.41 5.19 6.77
CA SER A 282 -7.48 6.62 7.13
C SER A 282 -8.93 7.11 7.14
N LEU A 283 -9.71 6.84 6.09
CA LEU A 283 -11.14 7.19 6.02
C LEU A 283 -11.98 6.49 7.10
N MET A 284 -11.58 5.28 7.51
CA MET A 284 -12.21 4.55 8.61
C MET A 284 -11.76 5.03 10.00
N GLY A 285 -10.84 5.99 10.08
CA GLY A 285 -10.30 6.52 11.33
C GLY A 285 -9.41 5.55 12.12
N VAL A 286 -8.93 4.48 11.48
CA VAL A 286 -8.09 3.44 12.10
C VAL A 286 -6.64 3.93 12.24
N ILE A 287 -6.18 4.74 11.28
CA ILE A 287 -4.82 5.29 11.28
C ILE A 287 -4.84 6.82 11.25
N LYS A 288 -3.71 7.42 11.58
CA LYS A 288 -3.52 8.89 11.65
C LYS A 288 -2.32 9.37 10.83
N ASN A 289 -1.82 8.54 9.92
CA ASN A 289 -0.75 8.88 9.00
C ASN A 289 -1.11 10.15 8.22
N ASP A 290 -0.14 11.05 8.04
CA ASP A 290 -0.28 12.16 7.09
C ASP A 290 -0.06 11.61 5.67
N LEU A 291 -1.15 11.53 4.90
CA LEU A 291 -1.14 10.96 3.56
C LEU A 291 -1.13 12.03 2.46
N THR A 292 -0.85 13.29 2.80
CA THR A 292 -0.85 14.41 1.83
C THR A 292 0.22 14.27 0.74
N SER A 293 1.32 13.55 0.99
CA SER A 293 2.34 13.22 -0.03
C SER A 293 2.13 11.87 -0.72
N LEU A 294 1.00 11.18 -0.48
CA LEU A 294 0.79 9.84 -1.01
C LEU A 294 0.72 9.85 -2.53
N ASN A 295 0.06 10.83 -3.15
CA ASN A 295 0.08 10.97 -4.61
C ASN A 295 1.50 11.17 -5.17
N GLU A 296 2.36 11.97 -4.53
CA GLU A 296 3.75 12.16 -4.98
C GLU A 296 4.52 10.84 -4.94
N TYR A 297 4.37 10.08 -3.84
CA TYR A 297 4.92 8.73 -3.74
C TYR A 297 4.44 7.82 -4.86
N MET A 298 3.12 7.82 -5.15
CA MET A 298 2.55 7.02 -6.24
C MET A 298 3.12 7.42 -7.61
N GLN A 299 3.25 8.72 -7.88
CA GLN A 299 3.84 9.22 -9.12
C GLN A 299 5.30 8.74 -9.27
N LYS A 300 6.07 8.80 -8.18
CA LYS A 300 7.48 8.39 -8.17
C LYS A 300 7.66 6.88 -8.25
N ALA A 301 6.85 6.10 -7.54
CA ALA A 301 6.92 4.66 -7.58
C ALA A 301 6.65 4.12 -9.00
N HIS A 302 5.60 4.61 -9.67
CA HIS A 302 5.29 4.17 -11.04
C HIS A 302 6.35 4.62 -12.05
N GLU A 303 6.88 5.85 -11.90
CA GLU A 303 7.95 6.39 -12.75
C GLU A 303 9.23 5.54 -12.63
N TYR A 304 9.62 5.20 -11.40
CA TYR A 304 10.91 4.57 -11.12
C TYR A 304 10.90 3.05 -11.33
N ILE A 305 9.75 2.42 -11.13
CA ILE A 305 9.57 0.97 -11.36
C ILE A 305 9.12 0.71 -12.81
N GLU A 306 8.74 1.75 -13.55
CA GLU A 306 8.25 1.70 -14.94
C GLU A 306 7.00 0.83 -15.13
N VAL A 307 6.20 0.65 -14.07
CA VAL A 307 4.88 0.02 -14.17
C VAL A 307 3.84 1.12 -14.33
N ALA A 308 2.98 1.01 -15.35
CA ALA A 308 2.01 2.04 -15.66
C ALA A 308 0.99 2.24 -14.51
N LEU A 309 0.77 3.50 -14.12
CA LEU A 309 -0.38 3.94 -13.33
C LEU A 309 -1.58 4.15 -14.25
N PRO A 310 -2.65 3.32 -14.19
CA PRO A 310 -3.83 3.49 -15.02
C PRO A 310 -4.53 4.83 -14.73
N ARG A 311 -5.08 5.47 -15.77
CA ARG A 311 -5.79 6.75 -15.59
C ARG A 311 -6.98 6.64 -14.64
N ASN A 312 -7.63 5.48 -14.59
CA ASN A 312 -8.77 5.21 -13.72
C ASN A 312 -8.39 4.45 -12.43
N TYR A 313 -7.10 4.41 -12.08
CA TYR A 313 -6.68 3.81 -10.82
C TYR A 313 -7.34 4.52 -9.64
N PRO A 314 -7.86 3.79 -8.62
CA PRO A 314 -8.52 4.40 -7.48
C PRO A 314 -7.65 5.48 -6.82
N VAL A 315 -8.24 6.66 -6.56
CA VAL A 315 -7.59 7.84 -5.97
C VAL A 315 -6.52 8.47 -6.87
N PHE A 316 -5.47 7.73 -7.24
CA PHE A 316 -4.26 8.30 -7.85
C PHE A 316 -4.27 8.37 -9.37
N GLY A 317 -5.26 7.73 -10.02
CA GLY A 317 -5.46 7.87 -11.45
C GLY A 317 -5.95 9.27 -11.83
N LYS A 318 -5.46 9.83 -12.95
CA LYS A 318 -5.87 11.15 -13.47
C LYS A 318 -7.40 11.33 -13.55
N ASP A 319 -8.13 10.26 -13.88
CA ASP A 319 -9.57 10.28 -14.07
C ASP A 319 -10.35 10.21 -12.73
N ALA A 320 -9.71 9.92 -11.58
CA ALA A 320 -10.38 9.72 -10.29
C ALA A 320 -11.04 11.01 -9.75
N PHE A 321 -10.42 12.16 -10.00
CA PHE A 321 -10.88 13.48 -9.57
C PHE A 321 -11.14 14.45 -10.74
N GLU A 322 -11.14 13.95 -11.97
CA GLU A 322 -11.36 14.74 -13.18
C GLU A 322 -12.81 14.59 -13.67
N THR A 323 -13.56 15.69 -13.77
CA THR A 323 -14.94 15.68 -14.27
C THR A 323 -15.18 16.63 -15.44
N GLY A 324 -15.69 16.09 -16.54
CA GLY A 324 -16.18 16.86 -17.69
C GLY A 324 -17.70 16.99 -17.76
N THR A 325 -18.43 16.29 -16.88
CA THR A 325 -19.89 16.17 -16.94
C THR A 325 -20.54 17.40 -16.32
N GLY A 326 -21.40 18.09 -17.09
CA GLY A 326 -21.98 19.37 -16.69
C GLY A 326 -22.75 19.37 -15.37
N VAL A 327 -23.46 18.28 -15.07
CA VAL A 327 -24.21 18.15 -13.81
C VAL A 327 -23.29 18.01 -12.59
N HIS A 328 -22.20 17.24 -12.68
CA HIS A 328 -21.23 17.08 -11.60
C HIS A 328 -20.46 18.38 -11.37
N ALA A 329 -19.91 18.96 -12.44
CA ALA A 329 -19.20 20.23 -12.38
C ALA A 329 -20.07 21.35 -11.79
N SER A 330 -21.36 21.42 -12.17
CA SER A 330 -22.26 22.42 -11.58
C SER A 330 -22.45 22.26 -10.07
N ALA A 331 -22.44 21.04 -9.53
CA ALA A 331 -22.59 20.81 -8.10
C ALA A 331 -21.31 21.20 -7.35
N VAL A 332 -20.14 20.79 -7.85
CA VAL A 332 -18.83 21.17 -7.31
C VAL A 332 -18.67 22.69 -7.29
N VAL A 333 -18.98 23.38 -8.40
CA VAL A 333 -18.92 24.85 -8.48
C VAL A 333 -19.87 25.52 -7.49
N LYS A 334 -21.07 24.97 -7.27
CA LYS A 334 -22.01 25.51 -6.27
C LYS A 334 -21.50 25.32 -4.85
N ALA A 335 -20.84 24.19 -4.55
CA ALA A 335 -20.19 23.96 -3.27
C ALA A 335 -19.04 24.95 -3.04
N MET A 336 -18.14 25.11 -4.02
CA MET A 336 -17.03 26.07 -3.96
C MET A 336 -17.52 27.51 -3.79
N LYS A 337 -18.61 27.91 -4.48
CA LYS A 337 -19.22 29.24 -4.31
C LYS A 337 -19.81 29.50 -2.92
N LYS A 338 -20.10 28.46 -2.14
CA LYS A 338 -20.50 28.62 -0.73
C LYS A 338 -19.30 28.87 0.19
N GLY A 339 -18.07 28.84 -0.34
CA GLY A 339 -16.84 28.97 0.44
C GLY A 339 -16.55 27.74 1.30
N ASP A 340 -17.03 26.57 0.87
CA ASP A 340 -16.95 25.32 1.62
C ASP A 340 -16.12 24.31 0.82
N ASP A 341 -14.80 24.38 0.99
CA ASP A 341 -13.83 23.51 0.30
C ASP A 341 -14.02 22.05 0.72
N TRP A 342 -14.40 21.82 1.98
CA TRP A 342 -14.74 20.48 2.49
C TRP A 342 -15.93 19.88 1.72
N LEU A 343 -16.99 20.67 1.50
CA LEU A 343 -18.17 20.24 0.74
C LEU A 343 -17.83 20.02 -0.73
N ALA A 344 -17.01 20.89 -1.32
CA ALA A 344 -16.61 20.80 -2.71
C ALA A 344 -15.79 19.53 -3.00
N ASP A 345 -14.99 19.09 -2.03
CA ASP A 345 -14.13 17.91 -2.19
C ASP A 345 -14.89 16.58 -1.98
N ARG A 346 -16.10 16.63 -1.41
CA ARG A 346 -16.93 15.45 -1.10
C ARG A 346 -18.18 15.32 -1.98
N ILE A 347 -18.60 16.39 -2.66
CA ILE A 347 -19.75 16.31 -3.55
C ILE A 347 -19.39 15.50 -4.82
N TYR A 348 -20.00 14.31 -4.94
CA TYR A 348 -19.67 13.29 -5.95
C TYR A 348 -18.28 12.63 -5.80
N SER A 349 -17.68 12.69 -4.61
CA SER A 349 -16.43 11.99 -4.30
C SER A 349 -16.52 11.24 -2.98
N GLY A 350 -16.20 9.94 -2.99
CA GLY A 350 -16.09 9.13 -1.77
C GLY A 350 -14.75 9.29 -1.05
N VAL A 351 -13.79 9.95 -1.69
CA VAL A 351 -12.44 10.20 -1.19
C VAL A 351 -12.17 11.70 -1.30
N PRO A 352 -11.87 12.42 -0.22
CA PRO A 352 -11.47 13.83 -0.32
C PRO A 352 -10.10 13.91 -1.00
N ALA A 353 -10.00 14.59 -2.14
CA ALA A 353 -8.77 14.63 -2.91
C ALA A 353 -7.62 15.33 -2.14
N GLN A 354 -7.96 16.38 -1.38
CA GLN A 354 -6.96 17.20 -0.68
C GLN A 354 -6.20 16.43 0.40
N ASP A 355 -6.88 15.48 1.04
CA ASP A 355 -6.32 14.63 2.10
C ASP A 355 -5.20 13.71 1.56
N TYR A 356 -5.07 13.57 0.23
CA TYR A 356 -4.10 12.71 -0.46
C TYR A 356 -3.23 13.45 -1.50
N GLY A 357 -3.13 14.78 -1.39
CA GLY A 357 -2.28 15.59 -2.27
C GLY A 357 -2.84 15.78 -3.69
N LEU A 358 -4.17 15.71 -3.82
CA LEU A 358 -4.89 15.84 -5.08
C LEU A 358 -5.93 16.97 -5.01
N GLU A 359 -6.51 17.33 -6.16
CA GLU A 359 -7.57 18.31 -6.25
C GLU A 359 -8.69 17.85 -7.20
N GLN A 360 -9.90 18.37 -7.00
CA GLN A 360 -10.99 18.23 -7.96
C GLN A 360 -10.68 19.04 -9.23
N VAL A 361 -10.68 18.38 -10.38
CA VAL A 361 -10.36 18.98 -11.68
C VAL A 361 -11.62 19.02 -12.56
N ILE A 362 -12.05 20.21 -12.94
CA ILE A 362 -13.17 20.38 -13.88
C ILE A 362 -12.59 20.65 -15.27
N ARG A 363 -12.94 19.78 -16.23
CA ARG A 363 -12.54 19.90 -17.64
C ARG A 363 -13.68 20.32 -18.54
N ILE A 364 -13.31 20.76 -19.73
CA ILE A 364 -14.20 21.08 -20.84
C ILE A 364 -14.19 19.92 -21.85
N GLY A 365 -15.35 19.48 -22.30
CA GLY A 365 -15.52 18.44 -23.30
C GLY A 365 -16.98 18.26 -23.73
N HIS A 366 -17.27 17.20 -24.48
CA HIS A 366 -18.59 16.99 -25.09
C HIS A 366 -19.77 16.93 -24.09
N MET A 367 -19.53 16.45 -22.88
CA MET A 367 -20.54 16.39 -21.81
C MET A 367 -20.60 17.66 -20.95
N SER A 368 -19.80 18.68 -21.25
CA SER A 368 -19.74 19.89 -20.44
C SER A 368 -20.98 20.77 -20.56
N GLY A 369 -21.29 21.45 -19.47
CA GLY A 369 -22.23 22.57 -19.42
C GLY A 369 -21.49 23.91 -19.44
N ARG A 370 -22.23 25.02 -19.48
CA ARG A 370 -21.64 26.37 -19.36
C ARG A 370 -20.85 26.53 -18.06
N SER A 371 -21.30 25.90 -16.97
CA SER A 371 -20.64 25.93 -15.67
C SER A 371 -19.19 25.41 -15.70
N ASN A 372 -18.90 24.37 -16.49
CA ASN A 372 -17.51 23.89 -16.67
C ASN A 372 -16.62 24.97 -17.27
N ILE A 373 -17.12 25.63 -18.32
CA ILE A 373 -16.38 26.64 -19.08
C ILE A 373 -16.15 27.87 -18.20
N THR A 374 -17.20 28.38 -17.57
CA THR A 374 -17.12 29.50 -16.63
C THR A 374 -16.12 29.22 -15.50
N TRP A 375 -16.16 28.01 -14.93
CA TRP A 375 -15.23 27.60 -13.89
C TRP A 375 -13.78 27.56 -14.38
N TRP A 376 -13.54 26.88 -15.50
CA TRP A 376 -12.21 26.74 -16.08
C TRP A 376 -11.61 28.11 -16.44
N LEU A 377 -12.40 29.01 -17.05
CA LEU A 377 -11.98 30.37 -17.37
C LEU A 377 -11.61 31.15 -16.10
N SER A 378 -12.43 31.03 -15.04
CA SER A 378 -12.16 31.67 -13.74
C SER A 378 -10.86 31.15 -13.12
N LYS A 379 -10.65 29.82 -13.07
CA LYS A 379 -9.44 29.19 -12.49
C LYS A 379 -8.17 29.61 -13.26
N ASN A 380 -8.29 29.85 -14.56
CA ASN A 380 -7.18 30.25 -15.44
C ASN A 380 -7.09 31.76 -15.69
N ASN A 381 -7.75 32.60 -14.88
CA ASN A 381 -7.69 34.06 -14.94
C ASN A 381 -8.10 34.69 -16.29
N TYR A 382 -9.03 34.05 -17.01
CA TYR A 382 -9.64 34.64 -18.20
C TYR A 382 -10.89 35.45 -17.86
N GLN A 383 -11.08 36.58 -18.57
CA GLN A 383 -12.33 37.33 -18.48
C GLN A 383 -13.48 36.49 -19.06
N ILE A 384 -14.56 36.38 -18.28
CA ILE A 384 -15.73 35.58 -18.63
C ILE A 384 -16.72 36.48 -19.39
N THR A 385 -16.96 36.18 -20.66
CA THR A 385 -17.97 36.84 -21.51
C THR A 385 -18.92 35.80 -22.09
N ASP A 386 -20.18 36.19 -22.33
CA ASP A 386 -21.19 35.26 -22.88
C ASP A 386 -20.80 34.70 -24.24
N ASP A 387 -20.14 35.52 -25.08
CA ASP A 387 -19.65 35.14 -26.41
C ASP A 387 -18.52 34.10 -26.34
N LEU A 388 -17.54 34.32 -25.45
CA LEU A 388 -16.45 33.35 -25.26
C LEU A 388 -16.97 32.03 -24.70
N VAL A 389 -17.91 32.09 -23.74
CA VAL A 389 -18.55 30.89 -23.18
C VAL A 389 -19.33 30.15 -24.26
N ALA A 390 -20.08 30.86 -25.12
CA ALA A 390 -20.81 30.24 -26.22
C ALA A 390 -19.89 29.59 -27.26
N TYR A 391 -18.79 30.27 -27.61
CA TYR A 391 -17.77 29.75 -28.53
C TYR A 391 -17.12 28.46 -28.00
N LEU A 392 -16.61 28.49 -26.76
CA LEU A 392 -16.01 27.30 -26.14
C LEU A 392 -17.02 26.17 -25.94
N PHE A 393 -18.30 26.50 -25.72
CA PHE A 393 -19.36 25.49 -25.61
C PHE A 393 -19.59 24.76 -26.93
N ASP A 394 -19.64 25.48 -28.06
CA ASP A 394 -19.78 24.86 -29.38
C ASP A 394 -18.56 23.99 -29.72
N ILE A 395 -17.33 24.44 -29.41
CA ILE A 395 -16.13 23.63 -29.55
C ILE A 395 -16.23 22.37 -28.69
N ALA A 396 -16.55 22.52 -27.41
CA ALA A 396 -16.64 21.42 -26.47
C ALA A 396 -17.59 20.33 -26.97
N LYS A 397 -18.76 20.70 -27.51
CA LYS A 397 -19.76 19.77 -28.06
C LYS A 397 -19.29 18.98 -29.27
N LYS A 398 -18.25 19.44 -29.98
CA LYS A 398 -17.64 18.76 -31.12
C LYS A 398 -16.46 17.87 -30.73
N GLN A 399 -15.97 17.97 -29.50
CA GLN A 399 -14.86 17.14 -29.04
C GLN A 399 -15.28 15.68 -28.82
N ARG A 400 -14.32 14.75 -28.93
CA ARG A 400 -14.54 13.31 -28.65
C ARG A 400 -14.02 12.88 -27.28
N ARG A 401 -13.35 13.78 -26.56
CA ARG A 401 -12.77 13.58 -25.23
C ARG A 401 -12.80 14.90 -24.45
N LEU A 402 -12.30 14.86 -23.22
CA LEU A 402 -11.98 16.08 -22.49
C LEU A 402 -10.81 16.78 -23.17
N MET A 403 -10.89 18.10 -23.24
CA MET A 403 -9.83 18.97 -23.74
C MET A 403 -8.76 19.10 -22.65
N GLU A 404 -7.50 18.93 -23.03
CA GLU A 404 -6.35 19.30 -22.19
C GLU A 404 -6.25 20.84 -22.15
N ASP A 405 -5.63 21.40 -21.11
CA ASP A 405 -5.58 22.86 -20.92
C ASP A 405 -4.99 23.60 -22.13
N ALA A 406 -3.94 23.04 -22.73
CA ALA A 406 -3.31 23.59 -23.93
C ALA A 406 -4.30 23.75 -25.09
N GLU A 407 -5.23 22.82 -25.26
CA GLU A 407 -6.25 22.88 -26.33
C GLU A 407 -7.28 23.98 -26.05
N VAL A 408 -7.64 24.20 -24.78
CA VAL A 408 -8.55 25.28 -24.39
C VAL A 408 -7.86 26.64 -24.56
N HIS A 409 -6.60 26.78 -24.13
CA HIS A 409 -5.82 28.00 -24.34
C HIS A 409 -5.67 28.35 -25.82
N MET A 410 -5.43 27.34 -26.67
CA MET A 410 -5.34 27.50 -28.12
C MET A 410 -6.68 27.98 -28.71
N ALA A 411 -7.80 27.35 -28.33
CA ALA A 411 -9.13 27.78 -28.77
C ALA A 411 -9.46 29.23 -28.38
N ILE A 412 -9.10 29.65 -27.16
CA ILE A 412 -9.27 31.04 -26.72
C ILE A 412 -8.41 32.00 -27.55
N SER A 413 -7.18 31.60 -27.89
CA SER A 413 -6.28 32.42 -28.70
C SER A 413 -6.80 32.58 -30.13
N GLU A 414 -7.36 31.51 -30.72
CA GLU A 414 -8.04 31.57 -32.01
C GLU A 414 -9.25 32.50 -31.96
N TRP A 415 -10.07 32.42 -30.92
CA TRP A 415 -11.24 33.30 -30.74
C TRP A 415 -10.89 34.78 -30.66
N LYS A 416 -9.79 35.14 -29.97
CA LYS A 416 -9.34 36.55 -29.86
C LYS A 416 -8.87 37.14 -31.20
N ASN A 417 -8.56 36.29 -32.17
CA ASN A 417 -8.12 36.70 -33.51
C ASN A 417 -9.26 36.69 -34.54
N LEU A 418 -10.48 36.30 -34.15
CA LEU A 418 -11.73 36.45 -34.91
C LEU A 418 -12.33 37.82 -34.66
#